data_AF-A0AAV4NW26-F1
#
_entry.id   AF-A0AAV4NW26-F1
#
_cell.length_a   1.000
_cell.length_b   1.000
_cell.length_c   1.000
_cell.angle_alpha   90.00
_cell.angle_beta   90.00
_cell.angle_gamma   90.00
#
_symmetry.space_group_name_H-M   'P 1'
#
loop_
_entity.id
_entity.type
_entity.pdbx_description
1 polymer ?
#
loop_
_entity_poly.entity_id
_entity_poly.type
_entity_poly.pdbx_seq_one_letter_code
_entity_poly.pdbx_strand_id
1 'polypeptide(L)'
;MSLAISIRKRATARSSFTRTANVLKEELNEVEPDKSVLDDKFIKLQTVNTELKTYDSVILDLMIAAEVPDDDLNNEVISCEEYLDEFISLSRRIKEKMDNSDLNISIRSKTDSSISACNDKRYKLPKIQIKKFDGHLLSYLSFWGQFKKIHEDKNLDDVDKFHYLAQSMLPGTRAYELIESYPLTSENYPKVISAFTERFGNQEILTEIYVRELLKLIIQNVHSQGKDKLPLMTLFDKIESHIRALESLE
;
A
#
# COMPACT_ATOMS: atom_id res chain seq x y z
N MET A 1 24.25 0.47 -22.15
CA MET A 1 23.57 1.44 -23.05
C MET A 1 24.48 2.65 -23.16
N SER A 2 24.74 3.21 -24.36
CA SER A 2 25.62 4.39 -24.45
C SER A 2 24.88 5.64 -23.95
N LEU A 3 25.61 6.58 -23.34
CA LEU A 3 25.06 7.84 -22.79
C LEU A 3 24.17 8.58 -23.80
N ALA A 4 24.61 8.65 -25.06
CA ALA A 4 23.85 9.28 -26.14
C ALA A 4 22.48 8.61 -26.42
N ILE A 5 22.40 7.28 -26.28
CA ILE A 5 21.14 6.54 -26.45
C ILE A 5 20.20 6.82 -25.28
N SER A 6 20.72 6.82 -24.05
CA SER A 6 19.94 7.12 -22.85
C SER A 6 19.38 8.55 -22.88
N ILE A 7 20.19 9.53 -23.28
CA ILE A 7 19.77 10.93 -23.43
C ILE A 7 18.66 11.07 -24.48
N ARG A 8 18.79 10.43 -25.65
CA ARG A 8 17.77 10.49 -26.70
C ARG A 8 16.45 9.83 -26.28
N LYS A 9 16.52 8.69 -25.57
CA LYS A 9 15.34 8.02 -25.02
C LYS A 9 14.66 8.87 -23.94
N ARG A 10 15.45 9.48 -23.05
CA ARG A 10 14.94 10.43 -22.04
C ARG A 10 14.22 11.61 -22.69
N ALA A 11 14.80 12.23 -23.72
CA ALA A 11 14.16 13.36 -24.41
C ALA A 11 12.79 12.98 -25.00
N THR A 12 12.66 11.76 -25.50
CA THR A 12 11.39 11.21 -26.00
C THR A 12 10.38 11.01 -24.87
N ALA A 13 10.84 10.47 -23.73
CA ALA A 13 10.02 10.29 -22.53
C ALA A 13 9.56 11.64 -21.94
N ARG A 14 10.44 12.63 -21.80
CA ARG A 14 10.11 14.01 -21.37
C ARG A 14 9.05 14.64 -22.28
N SER A 15 9.22 14.52 -23.59
CA SER A 15 8.22 15.02 -24.57
C SER A 15 6.85 14.33 -24.40
N SER A 16 6.84 13.02 -24.16
CA SER A 16 5.59 12.27 -23.92
C SER A 16 4.94 12.65 -22.58
N PHE A 17 5.76 12.87 -21.55
CA PHE A 17 5.33 13.34 -20.24
C PHE A 17 4.66 14.70 -20.36
N THR A 18 5.34 15.69 -20.93
CA THR A 18 4.82 17.06 -21.09
C THR A 18 3.52 17.08 -21.89
N ARG A 19 3.43 16.30 -22.98
CA ARG A 19 2.19 16.20 -23.76
C ARG A 19 1.04 15.62 -22.93
N THR A 20 1.30 14.55 -22.17
CA THR A 20 0.27 13.91 -21.35
C THR A 20 -0.13 14.78 -20.16
N ALA A 21 0.83 15.47 -19.55
CA ALA A 21 0.65 16.43 -18.46
C ALA A 21 -0.22 17.62 -18.90
N ASN A 22 0.01 18.17 -20.09
CA ASN A 22 -0.80 19.28 -20.61
C ASN A 22 -2.25 18.87 -20.87
N VAL A 23 -2.49 17.70 -21.45
CA VAL A 23 -3.85 17.16 -21.62
C VAL A 23 -4.54 17.00 -20.27
N LEU A 24 -3.83 16.47 -19.25
CA LEU A 24 -4.38 16.37 -17.89
C LEU A 24 -4.67 17.74 -17.28
N LYS A 25 -3.82 18.75 -17.49
CA LYS A 25 -4.05 20.12 -17.00
C LYS A 25 -5.28 20.75 -17.64
N GLU A 26 -5.49 20.55 -18.93
CA GLU A 26 -6.68 21.02 -19.66
C GLU A 26 -7.94 20.37 -19.09
N GLU A 27 -7.97 19.04 -19.03
CA GLU A 27 -9.09 18.28 -18.44
C GLU A 27 -9.37 18.67 -16.98
N LEU A 28 -8.33 18.90 -16.16
CA LEU A 28 -8.48 19.32 -14.76
C LEU A 28 -9.08 20.72 -14.58
N ASN A 29 -8.98 21.57 -15.60
CA ASN A 29 -9.54 22.93 -15.58
C ASN A 29 -11.01 22.96 -16.02
N GLU A 30 -11.51 21.90 -16.65
CA GLU A 30 -12.92 21.78 -17.02
C GLU A 30 -13.82 21.70 -15.77
N VAL A 31 -15.05 22.21 -15.92
CA VAL A 31 -16.06 22.27 -14.85
C VAL A 31 -16.54 20.86 -14.48
N GLU A 32 -16.71 20.00 -15.48
CA GLU A 32 -16.99 18.57 -15.35
C GLU A 32 -15.94 17.76 -16.13
N PRO A 33 -14.81 17.37 -15.48
CA PRO A 33 -13.79 16.57 -16.13
C PRO A 33 -14.29 15.16 -16.43
N ASP A 34 -13.94 14.63 -17.61
CA ASP A 34 -14.20 13.23 -17.93
C ASP A 34 -13.27 12.33 -17.10
N LYS A 35 -13.85 11.60 -16.15
CA LYS A 35 -13.11 10.74 -15.22
C LYS A 35 -12.41 9.58 -15.93
N SER A 36 -12.98 9.06 -17.01
CA SER A 36 -12.37 7.97 -17.78
C SER A 36 -11.13 8.48 -18.51
N VAL A 37 -11.23 9.67 -19.11
CA VAL A 37 -10.09 10.32 -19.77
C VAL A 37 -9.00 10.68 -18.75
N LEU A 38 -9.41 11.17 -17.57
CA LEU A 38 -8.48 11.53 -16.50
C LEU A 38 -7.71 10.31 -16.00
N ASP A 39 -8.40 9.17 -15.78
CA ASP A 39 -7.77 7.93 -15.30
C ASP A 39 -6.84 7.33 -16.36
N ASP A 40 -7.29 7.22 -17.63
CA ASP A 40 -6.47 6.71 -18.73
C ASP A 40 -5.19 7.53 -18.95
N LYS A 41 -5.32 8.87 -18.92
CA LYS A 41 -4.19 9.78 -19.08
C LYS A 41 -3.29 9.77 -17.86
N PHE A 42 -3.84 9.55 -16.66
CA PHE A 42 -3.06 9.42 -15.43
C PHE A 42 -2.23 8.14 -15.40
N ILE A 43 -2.81 6.99 -15.79
CA ILE A 43 -2.08 5.72 -15.96
C ILE A 43 -0.93 5.91 -16.93
N LYS A 44 -1.19 6.54 -18.09
CA LYS A 44 -0.13 6.84 -19.07
C LYS A 44 0.96 7.75 -18.50
N LEU A 45 0.60 8.78 -17.72
CA LEU A 45 1.56 9.66 -17.07
C LEU A 45 2.42 8.90 -16.06
N GLN A 46 1.85 7.97 -15.28
CA GLN A 46 2.59 7.10 -14.36
C GLN A 46 3.59 6.19 -15.08
N THR A 47 3.19 5.59 -16.20
CA THR A 47 4.07 4.75 -17.02
C THR A 47 5.26 5.55 -17.53
N VAL A 48 5.02 6.72 -18.14
CA VAL A 48 6.08 7.56 -18.70
C VAL A 48 6.99 8.13 -17.59
N ASN A 49 6.44 8.48 -16.43
CA ASN A 49 7.24 8.94 -15.28
C ASN A 49 8.16 7.84 -14.72
N THR A 50 7.68 6.59 -14.70
CA THR A 50 8.52 5.44 -14.32
C THR A 50 9.66 5.24 -15.29
N GLU A 51 9.39 5.29 -16.61
CA GLU A 51 10.44 5.25 -17.63
C GLU A 51 11.44 6.40 -17.48
N LEU A 52 10.95 7.61 -17.20
CA LEU A 52 11.81 8.78 -17.01
C LEU A 52 12.80 8.60 -15.86
N LYS A 53 12.34 8.13 -14.70
CA LYS A 53 13.19 7.80 -13.55
C LYS A 53 14.27 6.77 -13.89
N THR A 54 13.94 5.76 -14.70
CA THR A 54 14.96 4.78 -15.13
C THR A 54 16.04 5.41 -15.99
N TYR A 55 15.68 6.34 -16.89
CA TYR A 55 16.66 7.04 -17.72
C TYR A 55 17.49 8.05 -16.93
N ASP A 56 16.86 8.77 -15.98
CA ASP A 56 17.55 9.74 -15.12
C ASP A 56 18.60 9.05 -14.26
N SER A 57 18.27 7.92 -13.61
CA SER A 57 19.25 7.12 -12.86
C SER A 57 20.43 6.68 -13.73
N VAL A 58 20.14 6.13 -14.92
CA VAL A 58 21.20 5.68 -15.84
C VAL A 58 22.07 6.84 -16.32
N ILE A 59 21.51 8.02 -16.56
CA ILE A 59 22.27 9.19 -17.02
C ILE A 59 23.14 9.74 -15.89
N LEU A 60 22.61 9.84 -14.66
CA LEU A 60 23.39 10.27 -13.49
C LEU A 60 24.56 9.32 -13.21
N ASP A 61 24.33 8.00 -13.25
CA ASP A 61 25.40 7.00 -13.07
C ASP A 61 26.50 7.14 -14.13
N LEU A 62 26.11 7.42 -15.39
CA LEU A 62 27.05 7.62 -16.49
C LEU A 62 27.80 8.96 -16.39
N MET A 63 27.17 10.01 -15.87
CA MET A 63 27.82 11.30 -15.62
C MET A 63 28.85 11.21 -14.49
N ILE A 64 28.52 10.48 -13.41
CA ILE A 64 29.44 10.18 -12.32
C ILE A 64 30.62 9.37 -12.84
N ALA A 65 30.37 8.32 -13.62
CA ALA A 65 31.42 7.50 -14.22
C ALA A 65 32.31 8.26 -15.23
N ALA A 66 31.82 9.36 -15.79
CA ALA A 66 32.56 10.23 -16.68
C ALA A 66 33.26 11.40 -15.96
N GLU A 67 33.21 11.43 -14.62
CA GLU A 67 33.83 12.48 -13.78
C GLU A 67 33.41 13.90 -14.21
N VAL A 68 32.14 14.06 -14.58
CA VAL A 68 31.55 15.36 -14.93
C VAL A 68 31.59 16.28 -13.70
N PRO A 69 31.85 17.61 -13.86
CA PRO A 69 31.88 18.54 -12.73
C PRO A 69 30.60 18.52 -11.90
N ASP A 70 30.74 18.71 -10.58
CA ASP A 70 29.62 18.66 -9.64
C ASP A 70 28.52 19.70 -9.97
N ASP A 71 28.88 20.86 -10.53
CA ASP A 71 27.91 21.88 -10.96
C ASP A 71 27.01 21.37 -12.10
N ASP A 72 27.57 20.66 -13.07
CA ASP A 72 26.82 20.09 -14.19
C ASP A 72 25.96 18.91 -13.74
N LEU A 73 26.45 18.11 -12.78
CA LEU A 73 25.67 17.04 -12.15
C LEU A 73 24.48 17.61 -11.37
N ASN A 74 24.69 18.67 -10.58
CA ASN A 74 23.64 19.34 -9.82
C ASN A 74 22.58 19.94 -10.75
N ASN A 75 22.98 20.57 -11.85
CA ASN A 75 22.04 21.10 -12.85
C ASN A 75 21.16 19.98 -13.46
N GLU A 76 21.73 18.80 -13.69
CA GLU A 76 20.97 17.66 -14.18
C GLU A 76 19.98 17.12 -13.12
N VAL A 77 20.40 17.05 -11.86
CA VAL A 77 19.51 16.66 -10.75
C VAL A 77 18.34 17.63 -10.63
N ILE A 78 18.59 18.94 -10.68
CA ILE A 78 17.54 19.97 -10.66
C ILE A 78 16.57 19.77 -11.84
N SER A 79 17.09 19.51 -13.04
CA SER A 79 16.23 19.23 -14.21
C SER A 79 15.36 17.98 -14.02
N CYS A 80 15.82 16.97 -13.28
CA CYS A 80 15.00 15.79 -12.96
C CYS A 80 13.91 16.12 -11.94
N GLU A 81 14.22 16.94 -10.93
CA GLU A 81 13.29 17.36 -9.88
C GLU A 81 12.09 18.15 -10.44
N GLU A 82 12.29 19.00 -11.45
CA GLU A 82 11.20 19.75 -12.10
C GLU A 82 10.06 18.84 -12.62
N TYR A 83 10.41 17.70 -13.24
CA TYR A 83 9.42 16.74 -13.75
C TYR A 83 8.77 15.93 -12.63
N LEU A 84 9.52 15.66 -11.55
CA LEU A 84 8.99 14.99 -10.37
C LEU A 84 7.95 15.86 -9.65
N ASP A 85 8.25 17.14 -9.46
CA ASP A 85 7.35 18.12 -8.85
C ASP A 85 6.08 18.29 -9.68
N GLU A 86 6.23 18.38 -11.01
CA GLU A 86 5.09 18.45 -11.92
C GLU A 86 4.20 17.20 -11.79
N PHE A 87 4.79 16.00 -11.76
CA PHE A 87 4.06 14.74 -11.58
C PHE A 87 3.30 14.69 -10.25
N ILE A 88 3.94 15.10 -9.15
CA ILE A 88 3.32 15.14 -7.81
C ILE A 88 2.14 16.12 -7.81
N SER A 89 2.32 17.31 -8.39
CA SER A 89 1.29 18.33 -8.46
C SER A 89 0.04 17.85 -9.20
N LEU A 90 0.22 17.16 -10.34
CA LEU A 90 -0.87 16.62 -11.14
C LEU A 90 -1.55 15.44 -10.45
N SER A 91 -0.77 14.53 -9.87
CA SER A 91 -1.28 13.39 -9.11
C SER A 91 -2.20 13.84 -7.97
N ARG A 92 -1.83 14.91 -7.25
CA ARG A 92 -2.66 15.50 -6.20
C ARG A 92 -3.96 16.08 -6.77
N ARG A 93 -3.89 16.90 -7.83
CA ARG A 93 -5.06 17.55 -8.45
C ARG A 93 -6.06 16.53 -9.01
N ILE A 94 -5.58 15.46 -9.62
CA ILE A 94 -6.41 14.36 -10.14
C ILE A 94 -7.14 13.66 -9.01
N LYS A 95 -6.43 13.32 -7.94
CA LYS A 95 -7.03 12.69 -6.75
C LYS A 95 -8.10 13.58 -6.10
N GLU A 96 -7.87 14.89 -6.03
CA GLU A 96 -8.85 15.85 -5.52
C GLU A 96 -10.12 15.92 -6.39
N LYS A 97 -9.97 15.97 -7.72
CA LYS A 97 -11.11 16.02 -8.65
C LYS A 97 -11.87 14.70 -8.74
N MET A 98 -11.19 13.57 -8.64
CA MET A 98 -11.82 12.24 -8.68
C MET A 98 -12.67 11.99 -7.42
N ASP A 99 -12.18 12.39 -6.24
CA ASP A 99 -12.88 12.23 -4.95
C ASP A 99 -14.05 13.22 -4.73
N ASN A 100 -14.11 14.35 -5.43
CA ASN A 100 -15.13 15.40 -5.23
C ASN A 100 -16.50 15.06 -5.88
N SER A 101 -16.59 13.99 -6.67
CA SER A 101 -17.79 13.66 -7.44
C SER A 101 -18.76 12.69 -6.76
N ASP A 102 -18.36 12.01 -5.69
CA ASP A 102 -19.23 11.11 -4.92
C ASP A 102 -20.20 11.87 -3.99
N LEU A 103 -20.12 13.21 -3.95
CA LEU A 103 -21.04 14.07 -3.20
C LEU A 103 -22.24 14.58 -4.02
N ASN A 104 -22.32 14.29 -5.33
CA ASN A 104 -23.33 14.93 -6.20
C ASN A 104 -24.34 13.98 -6.89
N ILE A 105 -24.44 12.73 -6.43
CA ILE A 105 -25.48 11.78 -6.88
C ILE A 105 -26.23 11.22 -5.66
N SER A 106 -26.91 12.09 -4.90
CA SER A 106 -28.09 11.71 -4.11
C SER A 106 -28.86 12.95 -3.64
N ILE A 107 -29.33 13.77 -4.57
CA ILE A 107 -30.43 14.70 -4.30
C ILE A 107 -31.46 14.50 -5.40
N ARG A 108 -32.24 13.42 -5.28
CA ARG A 108 -33.62 13.31 -5.78
C ARG A 108 -34.20 11.93 -5.44
N SER A 109 -34.63 11.77 -4.19
CA SER A 109 -35.96 11.21 -3.88
C SER A 109 -36.15 10.97 -2.38
N LYS A 110 -37.22 11.57 -1.83
CA LYS A 110 -38.10 11.09 -0.75
C LYS A 110 -37.55 11.15 0.69
N THR A 111 -37.90 12.21 1.43
CA THR A 111 -39.03 12.35 2.39
C THR A 111 -38.68 11.93 3.81
N ASP A 112 -38.79 12.91 4.71
CA ASP A 112 -38.98 12.86 6.16
C ASP A 112 -38.46 11.64 6.94
N SER A 113 -37.45 11.87 7.76
CA SER A 113 -37.48 11.57 9.21
C SER A 113 -36.20 12.09 9.88
N SER A 114 -36.39 12.87 10.94
CA SER A 114 -35.41 13.42 11.86
C SER A 114 -34.41 12.41 12.41
N ILE A 115 -33.10 12.60 12.21
CA ILE A 115 -32.04 12.05 13.08
C ILE A 115 -30.91 13.07 13.22
N SER A 116 -30.55 13.29 14.49
CA SER A 116 -29.54 14.17 15.05
C SER A 116 -28.26 14.34 14.23
N ALA A 117 -27.86 15.59 14.02
CA ALA A 117 -26.55 15.95 13.49
C ALA A 117 -25.46 15.63 14.53
N CYS A 118 -24.80 14.47 14.38
CA CYS A 118 -23.45 14.32 14.91
C CYS A 118 -22.51 15.13 14.00
N ASN A 119 -21.87 16.16 14.57
CA ASN A 119 -20.76 16.85 13.92
C ASN A 119 -19.53 15.92 13.92
N ASP A 120 -19.56 14.87 13.10
CA ASP A 120 -18.37 14.07 12.84
C ASP A 120 -17.45 14.85 11.89
N LYS A 121 -16.39 15.43 12.48
CA LYS A 121 -15.24 15.91 11.74
C LYS A 121 -14.58 14.70 11.06
N ARG A 122 -15.02 14.39 9.83
CA ARG A 122 -14.47 13.31 9.02
C ARG A 122 -13.11 13.74 8.48
N TYR A 123 -12.04 13.36 9.20
CA TYR A 123 -10.67 13.52 8.72
C TYR A 123 -10.49 12.70 7.44
N LYS A 124 -9.94 13.30 6.38
CA LYS A 124 -9.60 12.58 5.13
C LYS A 124 -8.29 11.82 5.34
N LEU A 125 -8.38 10.71 6.07
CA LEU A 125 -7.26 9.80 6.31
C LEU A 125 -6.95 9.00 5.03
N PRO A 126 -5.69 8.61 4.80
CA PRO A 126 -5.37 7.65 3.75
C PRO A 126 -6.25 6.40 3.87
N LYS A 127 -6.71 5.87 2.72
CA LYS A 127 -7.47 4.61 2.70
C LYS A 127 -6.60 3.52 3.33
N ILE A 128 -7.07 2.96 4.44
CA ILE A 128 -6.37 1.87 5.13
C ILE A 128 -6.43 0.64 4.22
N GLN A 129 -5.27 0.20 3.75
CA GLN A 129 -5.15 -1.04 2.99
C GLN A 129 -4.96 -2.19 3.96
N ILE A 130 -5.72 -3.27 3.77
CA ILE A 130 -5.55 -4.51 4.53
C ILE A 130 -4.15 -5.06 4.23
N LYS A 131 -3.36 -5.28 5.27
CA LYS A 131 -2.05 -5.92 5.13
C LYS A 131 -2.21 -7.31 4.51
N LYS A 132 -1.34 -7.65 3.54
CA LYS A 132 -1.32 -8.98 2.95
C LYS A 132 -0.82 -10.02 3.97
N PHE A 133 -1.40 -11.20 3.97
CA PHE A 133 -1.09 -12.30 4.88
C PHE A 133 -0.47 -13.49 4.15
N ASP A 134 0.65 -13.98 4.66
CA ASP A 134 1.42 -15.12 4.15
C ASP A 134 1.13 -16.45 4.88
N GLY A 135 0.39 -16.41 5.99
CA GLY A 135 0.19 -17.58 6.85
C GLY A 135 1.22 -17.73 7.97
N HIS A 136 2.09 -16.75 8.20
CA HIS A 136 2.95 -16.74 9.38
C HIS A 136 2.14 -16.41 10.65
N LEU A 137 2.25 -17.29 11.65
CA LEU A 137 1.46 -17.21 12.88
C LEU A 137 1.73 -15.93 13.69
N LEU A 138 2.98 -15.44 13.73
CA LEU A 138 3.34 -14.17 14.38
C LEU A 138 2.70 -12.95 13.71
N SER A 139 2.35 -13.05 12.42
CA SER A 139 1.68 -12.00 11.65
C SER A 139 0.16 -12.04 11.80
N TYR A 140 -0.39 -13.14 12.35
CA TYR A 140 -1.84 -13.37 12.44
C TYR A 140 -2.56 -12.27 13.21
N LEU A 141 -2.09 -11.88 14.41
CA LEU A 141 -2.77 -10.87 15.22
C LEU A 141 -2.86 -9.52 14.52
N SER A 142 -1.78 -9.12 13.84
CA SER A 142 -1.74 -7.87 13.08
C SER A 142 -2.70 -7.90 11.88
N PHE A 143 -2.79 -9.04 11.19
CA PHE A 143 -3.71 -9.24 10.08
C PHE A 143 -5.17 -9.28 10.55
N TRP A 144 -5.48 -10.17 11.49
CA TRP A 144 -6.83 -10.38 11.99
C TRP A 144 -7.39 -9.11 12.64
N GLY A 145 -6.56 -8.34 13.37
CA GLY A 145 -6.97 -7.04 13.91
C GLY A 145 -7.47 -6.03 12.87
N GLN A 146 -6.98 -6.11 11.62
CA GLN A 146 -7.48 -5.30 10.50
C GLN A 146 -8.70 -5.93 9.83
N PHE A 147 -8.61 -7.24 9.55
CA PHE A 147 -9.65 -7.96 8.81
C PHE A 147 -10.93 -8.17 9.62
N LYS A 148 -10.85 -8.24 10.96
CA LYS A 148 -11.98 -8.44 11.86
C LYS A 148 -13.10 -7.42 11.64
N LYS A 149 -12.77 -6.17 11.33
CA LYS A 149 -13.76 -5.13 11.02
C LYS A 149 -14.61 -5.45 9.79
N ILE A 150 -14.01 -6.08 8.78
CA ILE A 150 -14.71 -6.50 7.55
C ILE A 150 -15.54 -7.75 7.82
N HIS A 151 -14.98 -8.69 8.59
CA HIS A 151 -15.70 -9.90 8.99
C HIS A 151 -16.98 -9.59 9.79
N GLU A 152 -16.89 -8.66 10.74
CA GLU A 152 -17.99 -8.25 11.64
C GLU A 152 -18.96 -7.25 11.00
N ASP A 153 -18.67 -6.70 9.82
CA ASP A 153 -19.56 -5.75 9.14
C ASP A 153 -20.83 -6.46 8.68
N LYS A 154 -21.99 -5.99 9.16
CA LYS A 154 -23.30 -6.56 8.82
C LYS A 154 -23.86 -6.03 7.50
N ASN A 155 -23.31 -4.94 6.98
CA ASN A 155 -23.75 -4.34 5.72
C ASN A 155 -23.07 -4.97 4.50
N LEU A 156 -21.99 -5.72 4.73
CA LEU A 156 -21.25 -6.43 3.69
C LEU A 156 -21.73 -7.87 3.61
N ASP A 157 -21.96 -8.36 2.39
CA ASP A 157 -22.37 -9.74 2.18
C ASP A 157 -21.18 -10.71 2.34
N ASP A 158 -21.49 -11.99 2.52
CA ASP A 158 -20.45 -13.00 2.74
C ASP A 158 -19.58 -13.24 1.49
N VAL A 159 -20.10 -12.98 0.28
CA VAL A 159 -19.33 -13.12 -0.96
C VAL A 159 -18.26 -12.03 -1.04
N ASP A 160 -18.62 -10.77 -0.79
CA ASP A 160 -17.67 -9.66 -0.80
C ASP A 160 -16.64 -9.83 0.32
N LYS A 161 -17.06 -10.25 1.53
CA LYS A 161 -16.13 -10.58 2.62
C LYS A 161 -15.13 -11.66 2.21
N PHE A 162 -15.59 -12.70 1.52
CA PHE A 162 -14.71 -13.75 1.00
C PHE A 162 -13.76 -13.16 -0.05
N HIS A 163 -14.25 -12.31 -0.95
CA HIS A 163 -13.40 -11.65 -1.94
C HIS A 163 -12.29 -10.82 -1.28
N TYR A 164 -12.61 -10.02 -0.27
CA TYR A 164 -11.60 -9.27 0.50
C TYR A 164 -10.62 -10.20 1.22
N LEU A 165 -11.09 -11.31 1.78
CA LEU A 165 -10.21 -12.31 2.41
C LEU A 165 -9.21 -12.88 1.40
N ALA A 166 -9.69 -13.33 0.24
CA ALA A 166 -8.87 -13.90 -0.82
C ALA A 166 -7.86 -12.90 -1.38
N GLN A 167 -8.30 -11.66 -1.64
CA GLN A 167 -7.39 -10.59 -2.06
C GLN A 167 -6.32 -10.29 -1.00
N SER A 168 -6.63 -10.46 0.29
CA SER A 168 -5.70 -10.15 1.37
C SER A 168 -4.65 -11.24 1.61
N MET A 169 -4.69 -12.36 0.88
CA MET A 169 -3.66 -13.40 0.94
C MET A 169 -2.53 -13.13 -0.05
N LEU A 170 -1.29 -13.46 0.35
CA LEU A 170 -0.13 -13.42 -0.54
C LEU A 170 -0.12 -14.65 -1.46
N PRO A 171 -0.12 -14.49 -2.81
CA PRO A 171 -0.10 -15.63 -3.72
C PRO A 171 1.05 -16.61 -3.46
N GLY A 172 0.79 -17.91 -3.59
CA GLY A 172 1.79 -18.97 -3.40
C GLY A 172 2.18 -19.22 -1.94
N THR A 173 1.41 -18.72 -0.98
CA THR A 173 1.65 -18.96 0.46
C THR A 173 0.64 -19.94 1.05
N ARG A 174 0.97 -20.49 2.23
CA ARG A 174 0.12 -21.46 2.95
C ARG A 174 -1.27 -20.91 3.26
N ALA A 175 -1.40 -19.61 3.49
CA ALA A 175 -2.68 -18.96 3.70
C ALA A 175 -3.47 -18.87 2.39
N TYR A 176 -2.83 -18.48 1.29
CA TYR A 176 -3.46 -18.44 -0.04
C TYR A 176 -3.98 -19.81 -0.47
N GLU A 177 -3.18 -20.86 -0.34
CA GLU A 177 -3.59 -22.24 -0.65
C GLU A 177 -4.83 -22.68 0.14
N LEU A 178 -4.93 -22.26 1.41
CA LEU A 178 -6.12 -22.56 2.21
C LEU A 178 -7.35 -21.86 1.65
N ILE A 179 -7.25 -20.56 1.35
CA ILE A 179 -8.38 -19.78 0.87
C ILE A 179 -8.81 -20.23 -0.52
N GLU A 180 -7.85 -20.53 -1.41
CA GLU A 180 -8.09 -21.01 -2.78
C GLU A 180 -8.76 -22.40 -2.81
N SER A 181 -8.55 -23.22 -1.78
CA SER A 181 -9.19 -24.55 -1.70
C SER A 181 -10.72 -24.52 -1.53
N TYR A 182 -11.30 -23.35 -1.24
CA TYR A 182 -12.74 -23.16 -1.11
C TYR A 182 -13.30 -22.35 -2.30
N PRO A 183 -14.37 -22.82 -2.97
CA PRO A 183 -15.07 -22.01 -3.97
C PRO A 183 -15.62 -20.72 -3.37
N LEU A 184 -15.32 -19.58 -4.00
CA LEU A 184 -15.69 -18.23 -3.57
C LEU A 184 -17.21 -18.02 -3.67
N THR A 185 -17.92 -18.43 -2.62
CA THR A 185 -19.38 -18.45 -2.52
C THR A 185 -19.79 -18.11 -1.09
N SER A 186 -20.97 -17.51 -0.91
CA SER A 186 -21.48 -17.12 0.42
C SER A 186 -21.55 -18.32 1.37
N GLU A 187 -22.01 -19.48 0.91
CA GLU A 187 -22.13 -20.71 1.71
C GLU A 187 -20.79 -21.23 2.26
N ASN A 188 -19.70 -20.94 1.54
CA ASN A 188 -18.36 -21.40 1.93
C ASN A 188 -17.58 -20.37 2.75
N TYR A 189 -18.01 -19.11 2.79
CA TYR A 189 -17.38 -18.08 3.61
C TYR A 189 -17.24 -18.47 5.10
N PRO A 190 -18.30 -18.91 5.82
CA PRO A 190 -18.16 -19.31 7.21
C PRO A 190 -17.24 -20.53 7.38
N LYS A 191 -17.22 -21.44 6.40
CA LYS A 191 -16.37 -22.64 6.43
C LYS A 191 -14.89 -22.27 6.28
N VAL A 192 -14.56 -21.39 5.34
CA VAL A 192 -13.18 -20.96 5.13
C VAL A 192 -12.68 -20.11 6.30
N ILE A 193 -13.53 -19.28 6.91
CA ILE A 193 -13.18 -18.54 8.12
C ILE A 193 -12.89 -19.50 9.28
N SER A 194 -13.73 -20.51 9.51
CA SER A 194 -13.49 -21.52 10.55
C SER A 194 -12.16 -22.25 10.33
N ALA A 195 -11.88 -22.69 9.10
CA ALA A 195 -10.62 -23.36 8.78
C ALA A 195 -9.41 -22.41 8.92
N PHE A 196 -9.59 -21.13 8.59
CA PHE A 196 -8.57 -20.10 8.73
C PHE A 196 -8.22 -19.82 10.20
N THR A 197 -9.24 -19.64 11.06
CA THR A 197 -9.04 -19.38 12.48
C THR A 197 -8.52 -20.62 13.22
N GLU A 198 -8.96 -21.82 12.86
CA GLU A 198 -8.42 -23.06 13.42
C GLU A 198 -6.93 -23.22 13.10
N ARG A 199 -6.53 -22.92 11.85
CA ARG A 199 -5.15 -23.12 11.39
C ARG A 199 -4.18 -22.03 11.84
N PHE A 200 -4.63 -20.77 11.87
CA PHE A 200 -3.76 -19.62 12.11
C PHE A 200 -4.07 -18.83 13.38
N GLY A 201 -5.30 -18.94 13.88
CA GLY A 201 -5.83 -18.16 14.99
C GLY A 201 -5.99 -18.91 16.30
N ASN A 202 -5.50 -20.15 16.39
CA ASN A 202 -5.56 -20.93 17.61
C ASN A 202 -4.71 -20.25 18.71
N GLN A 203 -5.38 -19.74 19.75
CA GLN A 203 -4.76 -18.99 20.84
C GLN A 203 -3.68 -19.79 21.58
N GLU A 204 -3.89 -21.08 21.82
CA GLU A 204 -2.90 -21.92 22.51
C GLU A 204 -1.60 -22.02 21.69
N ILE A 205 -1.71 -22.26 20.38
CA ILE A 205 -0.57 -22.34 19.46
C ILE A 205 0.12 -20.98 19.34
N LEU A 206 -0.64 -19.89 19.25
CA LEU A 206 -0.08 -18.54 19.16
C LEU A 206 0.72 -18.20 20.42
N THR A 207 0.15 -18.46 21.61
CA THR A 207 0.84 -18.26 22.90
C THR A 207 2.14 -19.05 22.95
N GLU A 208 2.11 -20.33 22.57
CA GLU A 208 3.32 -21.16 22.54
C GLU A 208 4.41 -20.56 21.62
N ILE A 209 4.04 -20.10 20.44
CA ILE A 209 4.97 -19.52 19.47
C ILE A 209 5.56 -18.20 19.98
N TYR A 210 4.75 -17.31 20.53
CA TYR A 210 5.24 -16.04 21.08
C TYR A 210 6.19 -16.27 22.27
N VAL A 211 5.88 -17.22 23.16
CA VAL A 211 6.79 -17.61 24.26
C VAL A 211 8.09 -18.21 23.72
N ARG A 212 8.02 -19.10 22.73
CA ARG A 212 9.21 -19.71 22.11
C ARG A 212 10.12 -18.66 21.44
N GLU A 213 9.55 -17.70 20.71
CA GLU A 213 10.33 -16.62 20.10
C GLU A 213 10.92 -15.67 21.15
N LEU A 214 10.19 -15.37 22.23
CA LEU A 214 10.72 -14.61 23.35
C LEU A 214 11.92 -15.30 24.00
N LEU A 215 11.81 -16.60 24.31
CA LEU A 215 12.90 -17.38 24.88
C LEU A 215 14.11 -17.46 23.94
N LYS A 216 13.87 -17.69 22.64
CA LYS A 216 14.90 -17.72 21.61
C LYS A 216 15.63 -16.38 21.51
N LEU A 217 14.91 -15.26 21.56
CA LEU A 217 15.50 -13.91 21.55
C LEU A 217 16.43 -13.70 22.75
N ILE A 218 16.01 -14.13 23.95
CA ILE A 218 16.82 -14.03 25.18
C ILE A 218 18.06 -14.90 25.06
N ILE A 219 17.92 -16.17 24.67
CA ILE A 219 19.03 -17.13 24.53
C ILE A 219 20.05 -16.64 23.50
N GLN A 220 19.58 -16.18 22.34
CA GLN A 220 20.45 -15.64 21.30
C GLN A 220 21.25 -14.46 21.83
N ASN A 221 20.60 -13.49 22.50
CA ASN A 221 21.29 -12.32 23.01
C ASN A 221 22.29 -12.62 24.14
N VAL A 222 22.06 -13.67 24.94
CA VAL A 222 23.01 -14.13 25.97
C VAL A 222 24.24 -14.79 25.34
N HIS A 223 24.06 -15.55 24.26
CA HIS A 223 25.15 -16.26 23.58
C HIS A 223 25.89 -15.39 22.55
N SER A 224 25.26 -14.32 22.04
CA SER A 224 25.87 -13.39 21.10
C SER A 224 27.04 -12.63 21.72
N GLN A 225 28.14 -12.54 20.97
CA GLN A 225 29.34 -11.77 21.36
C GLN A 225 29.65 -10.69 20.32
N GLY A 226 30.23 -9.57 20.78
CA GLY A 226 30.67 -8.49 19.89
C GLY A 226 29.55 -7.91 19.02
N LYS A 227 29.72 -7.94 17.69
CA LYS A 227 28.82 -7.32 16.72
C LYS A 227 27.46 -8.04 16.58
N ASP A 228 27.34 -9.27 17.08
CA ASP A 228 26.10 -10.07 16.98
C ASP A 228 25.14 -9.83 18.15
N LYS A 229 25.55 -9.04 19.15
CA LYS A 229 24.73 -8.71 20.32
C LYS A 229 23.78 -7.57 19.95
N LEU A 230 22.49 -7.76 20.24
CA LEU A 230 21.49 -6.74 19.97
C LEU A 230 21.75 -5.52 20.88
N PRO A 231 21.68 -4.29 20.34
CA PRO A 231 21.65 -3.09 21.17
C PRO A 231 20.53 -3.21 22.21
N LEU A 232 20.78 -2.76 23.45
CA LEU A 232 19.87 -2.94 24.57
C LEU A 232 18.45 -2.41 24.27
N MET A 233 18.34 -1.24 23.63
CA MET A 233 17.04 -0.67 23.27
C MET A 233 16.29 -1.55 22.27
N THR A 234 16.96 -2.06 21.24
CA THR A 234 16.34 -2.97 20.26
C THR A 234 15.89 -4.28 20.90
N LEU A 235 16.65 -4.80 21.87
CA LEU A 235 16.25 -5.98 22.63
C LEU A 235 15.00 -5.71 23.47
N PHE A 236 14.99 -4.59 24.19
CA PHE A 236 13.86 -4.16 25.01
C PHE A 236 12.59 -4.02 24.16
N ASP A 237 12.66 -3.30 23.04
CA ASP A 237 11.52 -3.11 22.12
C ASP A 237 10.97 -4.44 21.58
N LYS A 238 11.85 -5.39 21.25
CA LYS A 238 11.45 -6.72 20.77
C LYS A 238 10.80 -7.55 21.87
N ILE A 239 11.35 -7.56 23.09
CA ILE A 239 10.76 -8.26 24.24
C ILE A 239 9.37 -7.70 24.54
N GLU A 240 9.27 -6.37 24.66
CA GLU A 240 8.00 -5.66 24.87
C GLU A 240 6.98 -5.97 23.76
N SER A 241 7.41 -6.00 22.50
CA SER A 241 6.52 -6.35 21.38
C SER A 241 5.96 -7.77 21.51
N HIS A 242 6.74 -8.74 21.99
CA HIS A 242 6.26 -10.10 22.20
C HIS A 242 5.34 -10.19 23.43
N ILE A 243 5.64 -9.47 24.52
CA ILE A 243 4.79 -9.39 25.71
C ILE A 243 3.43 -8.80 25.35
N ARG A 244 3.38 -7.67 24.64
CA ARG A 244 2.11 -7.05 24.20
C ARG A 244 1.29 -7.94 23.29
N ALA A 245 1.95 -8.75 22.45
CA ALA A 245 1.28 -9.72 21.62
C ALA A 245 0.64 -10.84 22.45
N LEU A 246 1.31 -11.30 23.51
CA LEU A 246 0.77 -12.26 24.47
C LEU A 246 -0.41 -11.68 25.26
N GLU A 247 -0.30 -10.44 25.75
CA GLU A 247 -1.39 -9.74 26.43
C GLU A 247 -2.62 -9.56 25.52
N SER A 248 -2.43 -9.48 24.20
CA SER A 248 -3.53 -9.37 23.23
C SER A 248 -4.22 -10.71 22.95
N LEU A 249 -3.67 -11.83 23.43
CA LEU A 249 -4.22 -13.18 23.27
C LEU A 249 -5.07 -13.64 24.47
N GLU A 250 -4.96 -12.95 25.61
CA GLU A 250 -5.80 -13.15 26.81
C GLU A 250 -7.22 -12.60 26.62
#